data_AF-A0A645JEX6-F1
#
_entry.id   AF-A0A645JEX6-F1
#
_cell.length_a   1.000
_cell.length_b   1.000
_cell.length_c   1.000
_cell.angle_alpha   90.00
_cell.angle_beta   90.00
_cell.angle_gamma   90.00
#
_symmetry.space_group_name_H-M   'P 1'
#
loop_
_entity.id
_entity.type
_entity.pdbx_description
1 polymer ?
#
loop_
_entity_poly.entity_id
_entity_poly.type
_entity_poly.pdbx_seq_one_letter_code
_entity_poly.pdbx_strand_id
1 'polypeptide(L)'
;MTDYDAPILHLGSLTPEELYVLLGNIRNVYASGDPAKHLVPDEALAAFLAHCSQKIGEAYFRTPRTTIKAFADFLAVLEQNPDIKWTSLIDEIPVEEDRPSDMPEIGEGDGDAGGDGLTSFTI
;
A
#
# COMPACT_ATOMS: atom_id res chain seq x y z
N MET A 1 -19.79 15.49 -22.50
CA MET A 1 -19.47 15.61 -21.05
C MET A 1 -18.79 14.30 -20.72
N THR A 2 -17.47 14.33 -20.57
CA THR A 2 -16.64 13.12 -20.64
C THR A 2 -16.77 12.34 -19.34
N ASP A 3 -17.47 11.21 -19.42
CA ASP A 3 -17.44 10.14 -18.43
C ASP A 3 -16.00 9.67 -18.25
N TYR A 4 -15.45 9.88 -17.05
CA TYR A 4 -14.28 9.15 -16.58
C TYR A 4 -14.79 7.89 -15.89
N ASP A 5 -15.21 6.92 -16.70
CA ASP A 5 -15.32 5.52 -16.31
C ASP A 5 -13.88 5.05 -16.03
N ALA A 6 -13.41 5.25 -14.80
CA ALA A 6 -12.11 4.77 -14.40
C ALA A 6 -12.16 3.24 -14.42
N PRO A 7 -11.42 2.56 -15.33
CA PRO A 7 -11.41 1.11 -15.33
C PRO A 7 -10.87 0.69 -13.97
N ILE A 8 -11.66 -0.10 -13.25
CA ILE A 8 -11.24 -0.72 -11.99
C ILE A 8 -10.06 -1.62 -12.34
N LEU A 9 -8.83 -1.11 -12.19
CA LEU A 9 -7.62 -1.90 -12.34
C LEU A 9 -7.62 -2.89 -11.18
N HIS A 10 -8.00 -4.13 -11.45
CA HIS A 10 -7.72 -5.26 -10.57
C HIS A 10 -6.20 -5.40 -10.46
N LEU A 11 -5.62 -4.85 -9.40
CA LEU A 11 -4.21 -5.02 -9.04
C LEU A 11 -4.01 -6.48 -8.62
N GLY A 12 -3.62 -7.33 -9.57
CA GLY A 12 -2.80 -8.50 -9.25
C GLY A 12 -1.54 -8.05 -8.51
N SER A 13 -0.91 -8.93 -7.73
CA SER A 13 0.28 -8.63 -6.95
C SER A 13 1.29 -7.82 -7.77
N LEU A 14 1.43 -6.53 -7.43
CA LEU A 14 2.23 -5.57 -8.20
C LEU A 14 3.69 -6.03 -8.22
N THR A 15 4.29 -5.99 -9.40
CA THR A 15 5.74 -6.18 -9.54
C THR A 15 6.50 -4.92 -9.09
N PRO A 16 7.81 -5.03 -8.74
CA PRO A 16 8.60 -3.86 -8.33
C PRO A 16 8.68 -2.78 -9.40
N GLU A 17 8.65 -3.17 -10.67
CA GLU A 17 8.64 -2.25 -11.80
C GLU A 17 7.32 -1.48 -11.87
N GLU A 18 6.18 -2.16 -11.72
CA GLU A 18 4.87 -1.49 -11.70
C GLU A 18 4.72 -0.53 -10.52
N LEU A 19 5.23 -0.93 -9.35
CA LEU A 19 5.22 -0.05 -8.18
C LEU A 19 6.09 1.20 -8.42
N TYR A 20 7.27 1.04 -9.01
CA TYR A 20 8.12 2.18 -9.39
C TYR A 20 7.41 3.15 -10.33
N VAL A 21 6.76 2.64 -11.38
CA VAL A 21 5.99 3.45 -12.33
C VAL A 21 4.82 4.15 -11.63
N LEU A 22 4.13 3.45 -10.73
CA LEU A 22 3.01 4.01 -9.96
C LEU A 22 3.46 5.17 -9.08
N LEU A 23 4.57 5.01 -8.34
CA LEU A 23 5.16 6.08 -7.51
C LEU A 23 5.56 7.28 -8.39
N GLY A 24 6.10 7.04 -9.58
CA GLY A 24 6.44 8.08 -10.56
C GLY A 24 5.23 8.87 -11.02
N ASN A 25 4.13 8.17 -11.30
CA ASN A 25 2.86 8.79 -11.67
C ASN A 25 2.29 9.62 -10.51
N ILE A 26 2.35 9.11 -9.27
CA ILE A 26 1.89 9.85 -8.07
C ILE A 26 2.69 11.14 -7.90
N ARG A 27 4.03 11.07 -8.00
CA ARG A 27 4.90 12.26 -7.97
C ARG A 27 4.47 13.27 -9.03
N ASN A 28 4.22 12.81 -10.25
CA ASN A 28 3.82 13.68 -11.36
C ASN A 28 2.45 14.32 -11.10
N VAL A 29 1.48 13.58 -10.55
CA VAL A 29 0.17 14.10 -10.15
C VAL A 29 0.30 15.17 -9.07
N TYR A 30 1.15 14.95 -8.06
CA TYR A 30 1.47 15.97 -7.04
C TYR A 30 2.03 17.24 -7.67
N ALA A 31 2.87 17.08 -8.69
CA ALA A 31 3.44 18.20 -9.43
C ALA A 31 2.46 18.83 -10.47
N SER A 32 1.19 18.38 -10.51
CA SER A 32 0.20 18.77 -11.52
C SER A 32 0.67 18.55 -12.96
N GLY A 33 1.54 17.56 -13.18
CA GLY A 33 2.14 17.24 -14.47
C GLY A 33 3.35 18.10 -14.84
N ASP A 34 3.82 18.97 -13.95
CA ASP A 34 4.94 19.87 -14.20
C ASP A 34 6.25 19.29 -13.61
N PRO A 35 7.22 18.87 -14.44
CA PRO A 35 8.44 18.25 -13.94
C PRO A 35 9.33 19.22 -13.15
N ALA A 36 9.15 20.54 -13.27
CA ALA A 36 9.89 21.52 -12.48
C ALA A 36 9.35 21.63 -11.04
N LYS A 37 8.14 21.12 -10.78
CA LYS A 37 7.53 21.05 -9.43
C LYS A 37 7.75 19.71 -8.74
N HIS A 38 8.59 18.83 -9.29
CA HIS A 38 8.93 17.59 -8.62
C HIS A 38 9.62 17.88 -7.28
N LEU A 39 8.94 17.54 -6.18
CA LEU A 39 9.48 17.63 -4.82
C LEU A 39 10.68 16.70 -4.61
N VAL A 40 10.74 15.61 -5.38
CA VAL A 40 11.80 14.61 -5.27
C VAL A 40 12.29 14.13 -6.65
N PRO A 41 13.61 13.90 -6.80
CA PRO A 41 14.19 13.30 -8.00
C PRO A 41 13.88 11.80 -8.11
N ASP A 42 14.24 11.19 -9.24
CA ASP A 42 13.96 9.77 -9.53
C ASP A 42 14.68 8.82 -8.57
N GLU A 43 15.87 9.23 -8.12
CA GLU A 43 16.66 8.54 -7.09
C GLU A 43 15.90 8.37 -5.76
N ALA A 44 14.97 9.28 -5.44
CA ALA A 44 14.15 9.14 -4.24
C ALA A 44 13.15 7.99 -4.34
N LEU A 45 12.61 7.73 -5.55
CA LEU A 45 11.71 6.59 -5.77
C LEU A 45 12.47 5.27 -5.62
N ALA A 46 13.67 5.19 -6.20
CA ALA A 46 14.53 4.02 -6.07
C ALA A 46 14.96 3.79 -4.61
N ALA A 47 15.33 4.85 -3.90
CA ALA A 47 15.68 4.79 -2.48
C ALA A 47 14.51 4.34 -1.60
N PHE A 48 13.30 4.86 -1.87
CA PHE A 48 12.10 4.46 -1.14
C PHE A 48 11.77 2.99 -1.36
N LEU A 49 11.83 2.49 -2.60
CA LEU A 49 11.65 1.07 -2.89
C LEU A 49 12.72 0.19 -2.24
N ALA A 50 13.98 0.62 -2.27
CA ALA A 50 15.06 -0.08 -1.60
C ALA A 50 14.82 -0.15 -0.09
N HIS A 51 14.36 0.94 0.53
CA HIS A 51 13.98 0.98 1.94
C HIS A 51 12.83 0.02 2.26
N CYS A 52 11.76 0.03 1.47
CA CYS A 52 10.65 -0.92 1.63
C CYS A 52 11.11 -2.37 1.47
N SER A 53 11.96 -2.66 0.49
CA SER A 53 12.54 -3.99 0.28
C SER A 53 13.43 -4.42 1.44
N GLN A 54 14.16 -3.51 2.07
CA GLN A 54 15.02 -3.83 3.22
C GLN A 54 14.22 -4.03 4.52
N LYS A 55 13.16 -3.25 4.73
CA LYS A 55 12.35 -3.29 5.95
C LYS A 55 11.38 -4.47 5.99
N ILE A 56 10.62 -4.66 4.92
CA ILE A 56 9.50 -5.63 4.87
C ILE A 56 9.65 -6.69 3.77
N GLY A 57 10.78 -6.73 3.07
CA GLY A 57 11.11 -7.82 2.16
C GLY A 57 10.12 -7.96 1.02
N GLU A 58 9.47 -9.12 0.90
CA GLU A 58 8.46 -9.39 -0.14
C GLU A 58 7.07 -8.82 0.24
N ALA A 59 6.88 -8.37 1.48
CA ALA A 59 5.57 -7.96 1.96
C ALA A 59 5.11 -6.62 1.37
N TYR A 60 6.02 -5.76 0.89
CA TYR A 60 5.61 -4.49 0.27
C TYR A 60 4.82 -4.71 -1.03
N PHE A 61 4.98 -5.87 -1.68
CA PHE A 61 4.18 -6.26 -2.84
C PHE A 61 2.80 -6.77 -2.45
N ARG A 62 2.66 -7.32 -1.23
CA ARG A 62 1.38 -7.79 -0.70
C ARG A 62 0.52 -6.66 -0.16
N THR A 63 1.13 -5.54 0.21
CA THR A 63 0.46 -4.44 0.91
C THR A 63 0.54 -3.12 0.13
N PRO A 64 0.22 -3.12 -1.19
CA PRO A 64 0.47 -1.95 -2.04
C PRO A 64 -0.25 -0.69 -1.56
N ARG A 65 -1.43 -0.82 -0.96
CA ARG A 65 -2.17 0.32 -0.37
C ARG A 65 -1.37 1.05 0.71
N THR A 66 -0.69 0.32 1.58
CA THR A 66 0.08 0.90 2.69
C THR A 66 1.31 1.62 2.16
N THR A 67 2.03 1.00 1.21
CA THR A 67 3.21 1.60 0.57
C THR A 67 2.86 2.88 -0.18
N ILE A 68 1.76 2.88 -0.94
CA ILE A 68 1.29 4.08 -1.66
C ILE A 68 0.94 5.21 -0.68
N LYS A 69 0.22 4.89 0.41
CA LYS A 69 -0.13 5.86 1.44
C LYS A 69 1.11 6.47 2.08
N ALA A 70 2.07 5.64 2.52
CA ALA A 70 3.32 6.09 3.12
C ALA A 70 4.12 7.01 2.19
N PHE A 71 4.13 6.73 0.88
CA PHE A 71 4.79 7.60 -0.09
C PHE A 71 4.07 8.95 -0.27
N ALA A 72 2.73 8.96 -0.30
CA ALA A 72 1.96 10.20 -0.36
C ALA A 72 2.15 11.07 0.90
N ASP A 73 2.13 10.45 2.08
CA ASP A 73 2.46 11.11 3.35
C ASP A 73 3.89 11.69 3.33
N PHE A 74 4.86 10.94 2.82
CA PHE A 74 6.24 11.41 2.63
C PHE A 74 6.33 12.64 1.73
N LEU A 75 5.64 12.64 0.57
CA LEU A 75 5.58 13.81 -0.31
C LEU A 75 4.93 15.00 0.38
N ALA A 76 3.86 14.78 1.13
CA ALA A 76 3.17 15.85 1.87
C ALA A 76 4.04 16.46 2.97
N VAL A 77 4.88 15.67 3.65
CA VAL A 77 5.82 16.17 4.66
C VAL A 77 6.92 17.00 4.00
N LEU A 78 7.44 16.57 2.85
CA LEU A 78 8.43 17.32 2.08
C LEU A 78 7.88 18.64 1.54
N GLU A 79 6.63 18.63 1.05
CA GLU A 79 5.96 19.83 0.58
C GLU A 79 5.79 20.87 1.71
N GLN A 80 5.43 20.40 2.91
CA GLN A 80 5.30 21.25 4.09
C GLN A 80 6.66 21.72 4.64
N ASN A 81 7.72 20.93 4.45
CA ASN A 81 9.05 21.17 5.02
C ASN A 81 10.14 21.09 3.93
N PRO A 82 10.27 22.12 3.08
CA PRO A 82 11.22 22.10 1.96
C PRO A 82 12.69 22.11 2.39
N ASP A 83 12.98 22.42 3.66
CA ASP A 83 14.34 22.41 4.23
C ASP A 83 14.81 20.99 4.57
N ILE A 84 13.87 20.03 4.71
CA ILE A 84 14.19 18.65 5.07
C ILE A 84 14.67 17.88 3.83
N LYS A 85 15.75 17.12 4.01
CA LYS A 85 16.23 16.21 2.98
C LYS A 85 15.36 14.96 2.93
N TRP A 86 14.83 14.68 1.74
CA TRP A 86 14.08 13.47 1.44
C TRP A 86 14.83 12.19 1.83
N THR A 87 16.16 12.17 1.74
CA THR A 87 17.01 11.04 2.15
C THR A 87 16.86 10.68 3.62
N SER A 88 16.72 11.68 4.49
CA SER A 88 16.57 11.46 5.94
C SER A 88 15.16 11.03 6.28
N LEU A 89 14.16 11.59 5.59
CA LEU A 89 12.77 11.22 5.80
C LEU A 89 12.51 9.75 5.44
N ILE A 90 13.12 9.23 4.36
CA ILE A 90 12.99 7.82 3.96
C ILE A 90 13.34 6.88 5.11
N ASP A 91 14.42 7.15 5.85
CA ASP A 91 14.85 6.30 6.97
C ASP A 91 13.82 6.29 8.12
N GLU A 92 13.15 7.42 8.34
CA GLU A 92 12.13 7.61 9.36
C GLU A 92 10.75 7.06 8.96
N ILE A 93 10.54 6.65 7.70
CA ILE A 93 9.23 6.12 7.27
C ILE A 93 8.97 4.79 7.99
N PRO A 94 7.90 4.71 8.81
CA PRO A 94 7.49 3.47 9.43
C PRO A 94 6.85 2.58 8.36
N VAL A 95 7.66 1.70 7.76
CA VAL A 95 7.19 0.68 6.83
C VAL A 95 6.93 -0.58 7.65
N GLU A 96 5.69 -0.75 8.09
CA GLU A 96 5.25 -1.95 8.82
C GLU A 96 4.68 -2.99 7.84
N GLU A 97 4.98 -4.26 8.12
CA GLU A 97 4.32 -5.36 7.43
C GLU A 97 2.85 -5.37 7.88
N ASP A 98 1.94 -4.99 6.98
CA ASP A 98 0.51 -5.20 7.19
C ASP A 98 0.29 -6.71 7.19
N ARG A 99 0.38 -7.31 8.38
CA ARG A 99 -0.06 -8.68 8.58
C ARG A 99 -1.55 -8.67 8.29
N PRO A 100 -2.06 -9.56 7.42
CA PRO A 100 -3.50 -9.69 7.20
C PRO A 100 -4.11 -10.15 8.51
N SER A 101 -4.55 -9.19 9.32
CA SER A 101 -5.15 -9.40 10.61
C SER A 101 -6.44 -8.59 10.67
N ASP A 102 -7.31 -8.78 9.68
CA ASP A 102 -8.77 -8.72 9.85
C ASP A 102 -9.44 -9.19 8.55
N MET A 103 -9.40 -10.49 8.31
CA MET A 103 -10.56 -11.11 7.66
C MET A 103 -11.01 -12.15 8.66
N PRO A 104 -12.22 -12.04 9.25
CA PRO A 104 -12.77 -13.20 9.92
C PRO A 104 -12.75 -14.31 8.89
N GLU A 105 -12.02 -15.40 9.16
CA GLU A 105 -12.23 -16.65 8.45
C GLU A 105 -13.73 -16.90 8.53
N ILE A 106 -14.45 -16.67 7.42
CA ILE A 106 -15.77 -17.23 7.26
C ILE A 106 -15.52 -18.74 7.24
N GLY A 107 -15.65 -19.37 8.40
CA GLY A 107 -15.63 -20.81 8.50
C GLY A 107 -16.71 -21.35 7.57
N GLU A 108 -16.31 -21.83 6.41
CA GLU A 108 -17.10 -22.75 5.60
C GLU A 108 -17.19 -24.06 6.39
N GLY A 109 -18.08 -24.07 7.38
CA GLY A 109 -18.64 -25.30 7.91
C GLY A 109 -19.71 -25.78 6.94
N ASP A 110 -19.27 -26.36 5.83
CA ASP A 110 -20.10 -27.21 4.98
C ASP A 110 -20.68 -28.34 5.84
N GLY A 111 -21.98 -28.59 5.67
CA GLY A 111 -22.74 -29.46 6.53
C GLY A 111 -22.36 -30.93 6.37
N ASP A 112 -22.08 -31.60 7.49
CA ASP A 112 -22.25 -33.05 7.59
C ASP A 112 -23.45 -33.35 8.49
N ALA A 113 -24.50 -33.85 7.84
CA ALA A 113 -25.67 -34.41 8.48
C ALA A 113 -25.30 -35.74 9.12
N GLY A 114 -25.23 -35.80 10.45
CA GLY A 114 -24.99 -37.06 11.13
C GLY A 114 -25.18 -37.02 12.65
N GLY A 115 -26.40 -37.29 13.11
CA GLY A 115 -26.62 -38.01 14.38
C GLY A 115 -26.95 -37.18 15.62
N ASP A 116 -28.26 -37.10 15.90
CA ASP A 116 -28.90 -37.36 17.19
C ASP A 116 -28.18 -36.93 18.49
N GLY A 117 -28.76 -35.93 19.17
CA GLY A 117 -28.36 -35.47 20.49
C GLY A 117 -29.46 -34.68 21.18
N LEU A 118 -30.70 -35.19 21.13
CA LEU A 118 -31.80 -34.71 21.94
C LEU A 118 -31.49 -34.89 23.44
N THR A 119 -31.92 -33.89 24.22
CA THR A 119 -32.09 -33.86 25.69
C THR A 119 -30.88 -33.55 26.57
N SER A 120 -30.79 -32.30 27.05
CA SER A 120 -31.00 -31.98 28.48
C SER A 120 -30.83 -30.48 28.73
N PHE A 121 -31.95 -29.76 28.79
CA PHE A 121 -32.01 -28.44 29.42
C PHE A 121 -32.18 -28.69 30.92
N THR A 122 -31.18 -28.34 31.74
CA THR A 122 -31.34 -28.29 33.20
C THR A 122 -31.85 -26.91 33.58
N ILE A 123 -33.05 -26.87 34.15
CA ILE A 123 -33.59 -25.74 34.93
C ILE A 123 -33.70 -26.16 36.39
#